data_AF-A0A6C0D8N2-F1
#
_entry.id   AF-A0A6C0D8N2-F1
#
_cell.length_a   1.000
_cell.length_b   1.000
_cell.length_c   1.000
_cell.angle_alpha   90.00
_cell.angle_beta   90.00
_cell.angle_gamma   90.00
#
_symmetry.space_group_name_H-M   'P 1'
#
loop_
_entity.id
_entity.type
_entity.pdbx_description
1 polymer ?
#
loop_
_entity_poly.entity_id
_entity_poly.type
_entity_poly.pdbx_seq_one_letter_code
_entity_poly.pdbx_strand_id
1 'polypeptide(L)'
;MNLAMTFIFLFFFTMIFLIYASVFVKPNTILDRFTQKLPIGSHFLIGLSIYITFLIFSGTYKEAVTKHSVETVKDTLLKTLEIVNENKTKCPKLISSFLFPWQKGDSETDEYLHFHKENHGGKDDRDDDLSVYYVCNYIFQIVGFYIQTAKTTNISDSRYLTFFSSFYRSPLLKKQWEKNSGNFGLQNRLLTAELFRICEENKTKWKNIDDVRLYYEEYIKTEKFIYILNAVDPTNLSQVDPTAIFSF
;
A
#
# COMPACT_ATOMS: atom_id res chain seq x y z
N MET A 1 32.21 -7.74 -31.13
CA MET A 1 31.54 -6.42 -31.26
C MET A 1 30.16 -6.66 -31.86
N ASN A 2 29.08 -6.28 -31.15
CA ASN A 2 27.70 -6.60 -31.53
C ASN A 2 27.33 -5.95 -32.88
N LEU A 3 26.55 -6.62 -33.73
CA LEU A 3 26.14 -6.10 -35.05
C LEU A 3 25.53 -4.69 -34.93
N ALA A 4 24.71 -4.46 -33.89
CA ALA A 4 24.13 -3.16 -33.56
C ALA A 4 25.19 -2.07 -33.24
N MET A 5 26.26 -2.41 -32.54
CA MET A 5 27.35 -1.48 -32.22
C MET A 5 28.14 -1.09 -33.48
N THR A 6 28.34 -2.01 -34.42
CA THR A 6 28.99 -1.72 -35.71
C THR A 6 28.15 -0.76 -36.55
N PHE A 7 26.82 -0.92 -36.59
CA PHE A 7 25.92 -0.01 -37.30
C PHE A 7 25.91 1.40 -36.71
N ILE A 8 25.90 1.53 -35.37
CA ILE A 8 25.97 2.83 -34.70
C ILE A 8 27.29 3.54 -35.02
N PHE A 9 28.42 2.82 -34.98
CA PHE A 9 29.73 3.36 -35.32
C PHE A 9 29.82 3.81 -36.80
N LEU A 10 29.32 2.98 -37.72
CA LEU A 10 29.32 3.29 -39.15
C LEU A 10 28.49 4.54 -39.46
N PHE A 11 27.31 4.67 -38.82
CA PHE A 11 26.43 5.83 -38.93
C PHE A 11 27.11 7.12 -38.41
N PHE A 12 27.80 7.03 -37.27
CA PHE A 12 28.54 8.16 -36.70
C PHE A 12 29.67 8.64 -37.63
N PHE A 13 30.48 7.72 -38.16
CA PHE A 13 31.59 8.06 -39.05
C PHE A 13 31.10 8.66 -40.39
N THR A 14 30.01 8.13 -40.95
CA THR A 14 29.41 8.69 -42.17
C THR A 14 28.81 10.08 -41.94
N MET A 15 28.18 10.33 -40.79
CA MET A 15 27.70 11.67 -40.40
C MET A 15 28.85 12.67 -40.26
N ILE A 16 29.94 12.30 -39.57
CA ILE A 16 31.13 13.16 -39.41
C ILE A 16 31.75 13.46 -40.78
N PHE A 17 31.86 12.47 -41.65
CA PHE A 17 32.39 12.64 -43.00
C PHE A 17 31.52 13.58 -43.84
N LEU A 18 30.19 13.48 -43.76
CA LEU A 18 29.25 14.37 -44.46
C LEU A 18 29.35 15.82 -43.95
N ILE A 19 29.52 16.01 -42.64
CA ILE A 19 29.73 17.33 -42.04
C ILE A 19 31.08 17.91 -42.50
N TYR A 20 32.15 17.13 -42.44
CA TYR A 20 33.48 17.56 -42.89
C TYR A 20 33.49 17.90 -44.38
N ALA A 21 32.87 17.07 -45.22
CA ALA A 21 32.73 17.33 -46.65
C ALA A 21 31.99 18.64 -46.93
N SER A 22 30.93 18.96 -46.16
CA SER A 22 30.14 20.19 -46.35
C SER A 22 30.95 21.49 -46.20
N VAL A 23 32.02 21.48 -45.41
CA VAL A 23 32.90 22.65 -45.19
C VAL A 23 33.65 23.06 -46.47
N PHE A 24 33.85 22.12 -47.39
CA PHE A 24 34.57 22.35 -48.65
C PHE A 24 33.64 22.55 -49.86
N VAL A 25 32.32 22.45 -49.68
CA VAL A 25 31.35 22.63 -50.77
C VAL A 25 30.87 24.07 -50.82
N LYS A 26 30.68 24.61 -52.04
CA LYS A 26 30.16 25.97 -52.25
C LYS A 26 28.84 26.19 -51.46
N PRO A 27 28.65 27.40 -50.89
CA PRO A 27 27.40 27.76 -50.23
C PRO A 27 26.21 27.62 -51.19
N ASN A 28 25.03 27.26 -50.65
CA ASN A 28 23.78 27.00 -51.38
C ASN A 28 23.66 25.67 -52.13
N THR A 29 24.59 24.73 -51.95
CA THR A 29 24.44 23.36 -52.46
C THR A 29 23.51 22.51 -51.59
N ILE A 30 23.00 21.40 -52.13
CA ILE A 30 22.10 20.47 -51.42
C ILE A 30 22.74 19.94 -50.13
N LEU A 31 24.06 19.70 -50.15
CA LEU A 31 24.82 19.20 -49.00
C LEU A 31 24.96 20.24 -47.87
N ASP A 32 25.19 21.51 -48.22
CA ASP A 32 25.24 22.66 -47.30
C ASP A 32 23.86 22.90 -46.64
N ARG A 33 22.78 22.85 -47.43
CA ARG A 33 21.40 22.97 -46.89
C ARG A 33 21.02 21.81 -45.95
N PHE A 34 21.53 20.61 -46.21
CA PHE A 34 21.30 19.45 -45.35
C PHE A 34 22.05 19.57 -44.03
N THR A 35 23.32 19.99 -44.07
CA THR A 35 24.14 20.21 -42.86
C THR A 35 23.67 21.38 -42.02
N GLN A 36 23.11 22.44 -42.61
CA GLN A 36 22.50 23.55 -41.88
C GLN A 36 21.19 23.16 -41.13
N LYS A 37 20.45 22.15 -41.61
CA LYS A 37 19.23 21.65 -40.97
C LYS A 37 19.49 20.49 -40.00
N LEU A 38 20.68 19.92 -40.04
CA LEU A 38 21.15 18.82 -39.18
C LEU A 38 21.09 19.17 -37.68
N PRO A 39 21.44 20.40 -37.24
CA PRO A 39 21.23 20.83 -35.86
C PRO A 39 19.77 20.72 -35.42
N ILE A 40 18.80 21.12 -36.25
CA ILE A 40 17.37 21.05 -35.88
C ILE A 40 16.92 19.59 -35.71
N GLY A 41 17.35 18.70 -36.61
CA GLY A 41 17.09 17.27 -36.50
C GLY A 41 17.78 16.62 -35.29
N SER A 42 19.00 17.02 -34.96
CA SER A 42 19.72 16.50 -33.80
C SER A 42 19.12 16.97 -32.48
N HIS A 43 18.69 18.23 -32.38
CA HIS A 43 17.99 18.74 -31.18
C HIS A 43 16.63 18.06 -30.99
N PHE A 44 15.91 17.78 -32.08
CA PHE A 44 14.67 17.00 -32.03
C PHE A 44 14.92 15.57 -31.56
N LEU A 45 15.95 14.90 -32.07
CA LEU A 45 16.32 13.54 -31.63
C LEU A 45 16.76 13.51 -30.17
N ILE A 46 17.56 14.48 -29.72
CA ILE A 46 17.96 14.61 -28.31
C ILE A 46 16.74 14.83 -27.43
N GLY A 47 15.84 15.75 -27.80
CA GLY A 47 14.58 15.99 -27.08
C GLY A 47 13.70 14.74 -27.00
N LEU A 48 13.58 14.01 -28.10
CA LEU A 48 12.86 12.73 -28.17
C LEU A 48 13.52 11.67 -27.28
N SER A 49 14.85 11.57 -27.28
CA SER A 49 15.58 10.65 -26.39
C SER A 49 15.36 10.99 -24.92
N ILE A 50 15.45 12.27 -24.53
CA ILE A 50 15.17 12.71 -23.15
C ILE A 50 13.73 12.35 -22.76
N TYR A 51 12.77 12.58 -23.65
CA TYR A 51 11.36 12.25 -23.40
C TYR A 51 11.12 10.74 -23.26
N ILE A 52 11.72 9.91 -24.13
CA ILE A 52 11.65 8.45 -24.03
C ILE A 52 12.31 7.97 -22.73
N THR A 53 13.49 8.50 -22.38
CA THR A 53 14.17 8.19 -21.12
C THR A 53 13.31 8.58 -19.92
N PHE A 54 12.67 9.75 -19.94
CA PHE A 54 11.71 10.14 -18.91
C PHE A 54 10.54 9.16 -18.79
N LEU A 55 9.94 8.74 -19.91
CA LEU A 55 8.86 7.76 -19.91
C LEU A 55 9.30 6.40 -19.34
N ILE A 56 10.49 5.93 -19.70
CA ILE A 56 11.07 4.68 -19.18
C ILE A 56 11.30 4.80 -17.67
N PHE A 57 11.98 5.87 -17.21
CA PHE A 57 12.22 6.07 -15.79
C PHE A 57 10.93 6.23 -15.00
N SER A 58 9.96 6.98 -15.51
CA SER A 58 8.66 7.13 -14.83
C SER A 58 7.90 5.81 -14.76
N GLY A 59 7.96 4.98 -15.81
CA GLY A 59 7.36 3.65 -15.83
C GLY A 59 8.02 2.71 -14.82
N THR A 60 9.36 2.58 -14.88
CA THR A 60 10.14 1.72 -13.98
C THR A 60 10.07 2.18 -12.53
N TYR A 61 10.10 3.49 -12.27
CA TYR A 61 9.94 4.04 -10.93
C TYR A 61 8.55 3.72 -10.35
N LYS A 62 7.49 3.94 -11.14
CA LYS A 62 6.12 3.61 -10.72
C LYS A 62 5.96 2.12 -10.42
N GLU A 63 6.55 1.26 -11.25
CA GLU A 63 6.53 -0.20 -11.05
C GLU A 63 7.31 -0.62 -9.80
N ALA A 64 8.52 -0.09 -9.60
CA ALA A 64 9.35 -0.38 -8.43
C ALA A 64 8.69 0.05 -7.12
N VAL A 65 8.13 1.27 -7.07
CA VAL A 65 7.38 1.79 -5.92
C VAL A 65 6.15 0.93 -5.63
N THR A 66 5.42 0.53 -6.67
CA THR A 66 4.25 -0.33 -6.53
C THR A 66 4.62 -1.70 -5.97
N LYS A 67 5.68 -2.34 -6.50
CA LYS A 67 6.14 -3.66 -6.05
C LYS A 67 6.60 -3.65 -4.59
N HIS A 68 7.47 -2.71 -4.22
CA HIS A 68 7.98 -2.58 -2.85
C HIS A 68 6.84 -2.36 -1.84
N SER A 69 5.85 -1.57 -2.24
CA SER A 69 4.72 -1.29 -1.36
C SER A 69 3.79 -2.50 -1.20
N VAL A 70 3.46 -3.20 -2.29
CA VAL A 70 2.69 -4.45 -2.21
C VAL A 70 3.37 -5.46 -1.28
N GLU A 71 4.70 -5.56 -1.35
CA GLU A 71 5.50 -6.42 -0.48
C GLU A 71 5.44 -5.98 0.99
N THR A 72 5.61 -4.68 1.26
CA THR A 72 5.51 -4.11 2.62
C THR A 72 4.15 -4.39 3.26
N VAL A 73 3.07 -4.21 2.50
CA VAL A 73 1.73 -4.42 3.06
C VAL A 73 1.41 -5.93 3.16
N LYS A 74 1.93 -6.78 2.27
CA LYS A 74 1.85 -8.24 2.43
C LYS A 74 2.57 -8.70 3.71
N ASP A 75 3.78 -8.20 3.96
CA ASP A 75 4.54 -8.52 5.18
C ASP A 75 3.78 -8.07 6.43
N THR A 76 3.08 -6.94 6.35
CA THR A 76 2.23 -6.43 7.42
C THR A 76 1.08 -7.39 7.75
N LEU A 77 0.41 -7.94 6.74
CA LEU A 77 -0.64 -8.96 6.92
C LEU A 77 -0.08 -10.22 7.59
N LEU A 78 1.07 -10.71 7.11
CA LEU A 78 1.72 -11.92 7.63
C LEU A 78 2.12 -11.73 9.10
N LYS A 79 2.75 -10.61 9.45
CA LYS A 79 3.12 -10.30 10.85
C LYS A 79 1.90 -10.18 11.75
N THR A 80 0.79 -9.63 11.25
CA THR A 80 -0.47 -9.58 12.01
C THR A 80 -0.95 -10.99 12.35
N LEU A 81 -0.94 -11.90 11.37
CA LEU A 81 -1.35 -13.29 11.58
C LEU A 81 -0.39 -14.04 12.51
N GLU A 82 0.91 -13.78 12.41
CA GLU A 82 1.94 -14.34 13.29
C GLU A 82 1.70 -13.95 14.76
N ILE A 83 1.50 -12.66 15.05
CA ILE A 83 1.22 -12.18 16.41
C ILE A 83 -0.08 -12.76 16.96
N VAL A 84 -1.12 -12.86 16.12
CA VAL A 84 -2.38 -13.49 16.50
C VAL A 84 -2.16 -14.97 16.83
N ASN A 85 -1.37 -15.68 16.04
CA ASN A 85 -1.05 -17.08 16.27
C ASN A 85 -0.25 -17.28 17.57
N GLU A 86 0.78 -16.45 17.80
CA GLU A 86 1.60 -16.47 19.02
C GLU A 86 0.79 -16.19 20.30
N ASN A 87 -0.26 -15.38 20.20
CA ASN A 87 -1.11 -15.01 21.33
C ASN A 87 -2.41 -15.84 21.42
N LYS A 88 -2.60 -16.83 20.53
CA LYS A 88 -3.83 -17.65 20.47
C LYS A 88 -4.21 -18.31 21.78
N THR A 89 -3.23 -18.87 22.49
CA THR A 89 -3.44 -19.54 23.79
C THR A 89 -3.67 -18.55 24.93
N LYS A 90 -3.14 -17.32 24.82
CA LYS A 90 -3.24 -16.30 25.86
C LYS A 90 -4.59 -15.58 25.83
N CYS A 91 -5.12 -15.29 24.63
CA CYS A 91 -6.38 -14.56 24.46
C CYS A 91 -7.37 -15.24 23.50
N PRO A 92 -7.79 -16.49 23.76
CA PRO A 92 -8.60 -17.29 22.84
C PRO A 92 -9.99 -16.68 22.56
N LYS A 93 -10.57 -15.98 23.54
CA LYS A 93 -11.87 -15.29 23.39
C LYS A 93 -11.79 -14.13 22.41
N LEU A 94 -10.68 -13.37 22.42
CA LEU A 94 -10.45 -12.29 21.46
C LEU A 94 -10.32 -12.89 20.05
N ILE A 95 -9.50 -13.92 19.90
CA ILE A 95 -9.16 -14.45 18.58
C ILE A 95 -10.33 -15.19 17.92
N SER A 96 -11.06 -16.00 18.68
CA SER A 96 -12.30 -16.64 18.18
C SER A 96 -13.39 -15.63 17.82
N SER A 97 -13.36 -14.43 18.41
CA SER A 97 -14.34 -13.37 18.10
C SER A 97 -14.07 -12.65 16.77
N PHE A 98 -12.88 -12.79 16.18
CA PHE A 98 -12.57 -12.26 14.84
C PHE A 98 -13.24 -13.06 13.72
N LEU A 99 -13.57 -14.33 13.96
CA LEU A 99 -14.10 -15.19 12.92
C LEU A 99 -15.57 -14.88 12.59
N PHE A 100 -15.88 -14.94 11.29
CA PHE A 100 -17.25 -14.92 10.78
C PHE A 100 -18.00 -16.20 11.16
N PRO A 101 -19.35 -16.20 11.22
CA PRO A 101 -20.11 -17.37 11.64
C PRO A 101 -19.85 -18.56 10.73
N TRP A 102 -19.72 -18.34 9.42
CA TRP A 102 -19.39 -19.37 8.43
C TRP A 102 -17.94 -19.87 8.52
N GLN A 103 -17.03 -19.16 9.20
CA GLN A 103 -15.64 -19.60 9.41
C GLN A 103 -15.48 -20.50 10.63
N LYS A 104 -16.44 -20.47 11.57
CA LYS A 104 -16.33 -21.17 12.86
C LYS A 104 -16.53 -22.68 12.75
N GLY A 105 -16.95 -23.21 11.59
CA GLY A 105 -17.33 -24.62 11.45
C GLY A 105 -18.40 -25.05 12.46
N ASP A 106 -18.75 -26.33 12.47
CA ASP A 106 -19.65 -26.91 13.47
C ASP A 106 -18.91 -27.30 14.78
N SER A 107 -17.59 -27.09 14.87
CA SER A 107 -16.73 -27.72 15.90
C SER A 107 -15.99 -26.78 16.85
N GLU A 108 -16.00 -25.46 16.68
CA GLU A 108 -14.92 -24.63 17.27
C GLU A 108 -15.06 -24.14 18.71
N THR A 109 -16.15 -24.37 19.45
CA THR A 109 -16.22 -23.82 20.82
C THR A 109 -15.83 -24.78 21.93
N ASP A 110 -16.05 -26.09 21.84
CA ASP A 110 -15.93 -26.93 23.04
C ASP A 110 -14.54 -27.56 23.25
N GLU A 111 -13.87 -28.08 22.21
CA GLU A 111 -12.58 -28.78 22.42
C GLU A 111 -11.42 -27.86 22.83
N TYR A 112 -11.29 -26.68 22.19
CA TYR A 112 -10.17 -25.78 22.49
C TYR A 112 -10.34 -25.05 23.84
N LEU A 113 -11.58 -24.74 24.23
CA LEU A 113 -11.89 -24.16 25.55
C LEU A 113 -11.74 -25.21 26.67
N HIS A 114 -12.03 -26.49 26.42
CA HIS A 114 -11.83 -27.57 27.39
C HIS A 114 -10.34 -27.81 27.68
N PHE A 115 -9.48 -27.84 26.66
CA PHE A 115 -8.04 -28.10 26.83
C PHE A 115 -7.35 -27.05 27.72
N HIS A 116 -7.80 -25.79 27.67
CA HIS A 116 -7.24 -24.71 28.47
C HIS A 116 -7.71 -24.72 29.93
N LYS A 117 -8.96 -25.14 30.17
CA LYS A 117 -9.55 -25.23 31.52
C LYS A 117 -8.86 -26.31 32.35
N GLU A 118 -8.38 -27.37 31.70
CA GLU A 118 -7.70 -28.49 32.35
C GLU A 118 -6.19 -28.25 32.57
N ASN A 119 -5.52 -27.52 31.67
CA ASN A 119 -4.05 -27.38 31.73
C ASN A 119 -3.55 -26.10 32.44
N HIS A 120 -4.38 -25.07 32.60
CA HIS A 120 -3.98 -23.80 33.21
C HIS A 120 -4.92 -23.43 34.36
N GLY A 121 -4.75 -24.08 35.51
CA GLY A 121 -5.53 -23.86 36.72
C GLY A 121 -5.57 -22.37 37.13
N GLY A 122 -6.60 -21.66 36.69
CA GLY A 122 -7.17 -20.45 37.31
C GLY A 122 -6.22 -19.29 37.64
N LYS A 123 -5.04 -19.18 37.03
CA LYS A 123 -4.09 -18.11 37.31
C LYS A 123 -3.81 -17.25 36.07
N ASP A 124 -4.08 -15.96 36.26
CA ASP A 124 -3.78 -14.79 35.42
C ASP A 124 -4.75 -14.41 34.29
N ASP A 125 -5.94 -13.95 34.68
CA ASP A 125 -6.74 -13.00 33.89
C ASP A 125 -5.97 -11.72 33.50
N ARG A 126 -4.89 -11.37 34.23
CA ARG A 126 -4.06 -10.18 33.94
C ARG A 126 -3.15 -10.36 32.72
N ASP A 127 -2.66 -11.58 32.49
CA ASP A 127 -1.84 -11.88 31.32
C ASP A 127 -2.70 -11.93 30.04
N ASP A 128 -3.94 -12.40 30.15
CA ASP A 128 -4.94 -12.34 29.07
C ASP A 128 -5.23 -10.87 28.70
N ASP A 129 -5.54 -10.02 29.68
CA ASP A 129 -5.81 -8.58 29.43
C ASP A 129 -4.64 -7.86 28.77
N LEU A 130 -3.39 -8.17 29.16
CA LEU A 130 -2.20 -7.60 28.57
C LEU A 130 -1.97 -8.11 27.12
N SER A 131 -2.12 -9.41 26.88
CA SER A 131 -2.04 -9.98 25.52
C SER A 131 -3.14 -9.44 24.61
N VAL A 132 -4.37 -9.33 25.12
CA VAL A 132 -5.50 -8.68 24.44
C VAL A 132 -5.11 -7.25 24.05
N TYR A 133 -4.57 -6.48 24.99
CA TYR A 133 -4.15 -5.11 24.74
C TYR A 133 -3.06 -5.03 23.66
N TYR A 134 -2.05 -5.90 23.69
CA TYR A 134 -1.00 -5.94 22.66
C TYR A 134 -1.54 -6.28 21.28
N VAL A 135 -2.34 -7.34 21.16
CA VAL A 135 -2.94 -7.75 19.88
C VAL A 135 -3.83 -6.62 19.33
N CYS A 136 -4.66 -6.00 20.17
CA CYS A 136 -5.53 -4.91 19.75
C CYS A 136 -4.73 -3.70 19.25
N ASN A 137 -3.72 -3.24 20.00
CA ASN A 137 -2.89 -2.11 19.59
C ASN A 137 -2.14 -2.39 18.29
N TYR A 138 -1.63 -3.61 18.12
CA TYR A 138 -0.96 -3.99 16.88
C TYR A 138 -1.89 -3.86 15.68
N ILE A 139 -3.12 -4.38 15.77
CA ILE A 139 -4.14 -4.25 14.72
C ILE A 139 -4.41 -2.77 14.38
N PHE A 140 -4.52 -1.88 15.38
CA PHE A 140 -4.73 -0.44 15.14
C PHE A 140 -3.52 0.25 14.51
N GLN A 141 -2.29 -0.12 14.89
CA GLN A 141 -1.06 0.39 14.27
C GLN A 141 -0.97 -0.03 12.80
N ILE A 142 -1.33 -1.28 12.49
CA ILE A 142 -1.35 -1.80 11.13
C ILE A 142 -2.31 -1.03 10.22
N VAL A 143 -3.47 -0.60 10.72
CA VAL A 143 -4.36 0.28 9.93
C VAL A 143 -3.71 1.64 9.67
N GLY A 144 -2.98 2.18 10.64
CA GLY A 144 -2.18 3.40 10.44
C GLY A 144 -1.15 3.25 9.32
N PHE A 145 -0.40 2.15 9.30
CA PHE A 145 0.56 1.85 8.22
C PHE A 145 -0.14 1.69 6.87
N TYR A 146 -1.27 0.98 6.82
CA TYR A 146 -2.06 0.85 5.61
C TYR A 146 -2.47 2.24 5.06
N ILE A 147 -3.01 3.14 5.90
CA ILE A 147 -3.40 4.49 5.47
C ILE A 147 -2.22 5.30 4.92
N GLN A 148 -1.05 5.20 5.55
CA GLN A 148 0.16 5.88 5.07
C GLN A 148 0.58 5.38 3.69
N THR A 149 0.49 4.07 3.46
CA THR A 149 0.87 3.43 2.18
C THR A 149 -0.21 3.51 1.09
N ALA A 150 -1.49 3.61 1.46
CA ALA A 150 -2.60 3.76 0.51
C ALA A 150 -2.51 5.08 -0.26
N LYS A 151 -2.01 6.15 0.38
CA LYS A 151 -1.78 7.45 -0.25
C LYS A 151 -0.68 7.43 -1.32
N THR A 152 0.20 6.44 -1.30
CA THR A 152 1.37 6.37 -2.17
C THR A 152 1.24 5.34 -3.28
N THR A 153 0.18 4.53 -3.31
CA THR A 153 0.14 3.30 -4.13
C THR A 153 -1.23 2.97 -4.72
N ASN A 154 -1.24 2.21 -5.83
CA ASN A 154 -2.43 1.64 -6.47
C ASN A 154 -2.82 0.27 -5.87
N ILE A 155 -2.56 0.05 -4.59
CA ILE A 155 -2.93 -1.21 -3.94
C ILE A 155 -4.46 -1.35 -3.96
N SER A 156 -4.96 -2.55 -4.29
CA SER A 156 -6.40 -2.84 -4.26
C SER A 156 -6.90 -2.85 -2.81
N ASP A 157 -7.41 -1.70 -2.39
CA ASP A 157 -8.00 -1.42 -1.07
C ASP A 157 -9.01 -2.49 -0.66
N SER A 158 -9.80 -3.00 -1.60
CA SER A 158 -10.81 -4.02 -1.34
C SER A 158 -10.27 -5.30 -0.71
N ARG A 159 -9.08 -5.78 -1.09
CA ARG A 159 -8.46 -6.97 -0.51
C ARG A 159 -8.08 -6.77 0.95
N TYR A 160 -7.61 -5.58 1.29
CA TYR A 160 -7.22 -5.23 2.66
C TYR A 160 -8.41 -5.08 3.57
N LEU A 161 -9.44 -4.37 3.09
CA LEU A 161 -10.67 -4.22 3.85
C LEU A 161 -11.37 -5.57 4.04
N THR A 162 -11.28 -6.47 3.05
CA THR A 162 -11.72 -7.85 3.18
C THR A 162 -11.00 -8.57 4.32
N PHE A 163 -9.66 -8.48 4.40
CA PHE A 163 -8.90 -9.03 5.52
C PHE A 163 -9.29 -8.40 6.87
N PHE A 164 -9.28 -7.07 6.94
CA PHE A 164 -9.55 -6.33 8.16
C PHE A 164 -10.95 -6.57 8.72
N SER A 165 -11.92 -6.88 7.84
CA SER A 165 -13.30 -7.15 8.24
C SER A 165 -13.42 -8.24 9.31
N SER A 166 -12.51 -9.22 9.33
CA SER A 166 -12.49 -10.27 10.37
C SER A 166 -12.17 -9.68 11.74
N PHE A 167 -11.08 -8.92 11.88
CA PHE A 167 -10.71 -8.31 13.17
C PHE A 167 -11.79 -7.38 13.71
N TYR A 168 -12.39 -6.55 12.85
CA TYR A 168 -13.37 -5.53 13.23
C TYR A 168 -14.77 -6.08 13.59
N ARG A 169 -14.94 -7.40 13.66
CA ARG A 169 -16.12 -8.03 14.26
C ARG A 169 -16.03 -8.22 15.76
N SER A 170 -14.82 -8.16 16.32
CA SER A 170 -14.62 -8.48 17.72
C SER A 170 -15.22 -7.41 18.64
N PRO A 171 -16.16 -7.77 19.54
CA PRO A 171 -16.64 -6.86 20.57
C PRO A 171 -15.52 -6.44 21.54
N LEU A 172 -14.54 -7.32 21.76
CA LEU A 172 -13.39 -7.04 22.64
C LEU A 172 -12.45 -6.02 21.99
N LEU A 173 -12.14 -6.17 20.70
CA LEU A 173 -11.38 -5.17 19.95
C LEU A 173 -12.09 -3.81 19.95
N LYS A 174 -13.43 -3.80 19.76
CA LYS A 174 -14.23 -2.57 19.80
C LYS A 174 -14.13 -1.86 21.15
N LYS A 175 -14.22 -2.61 22.25
CA LYS A 175 -14.05 -2.05 23.60
C LYS A 175 -12.65 -1.44 23.81
N GLN A 176 -11.61 -2.08 23.29
CA GLN A 176 -10.25 -1.52 23.36
C GLN A 176 -10.09 -0.30 22.46
N TRP A 177 -10.74 -0.27 21.31
CA TRP A 177 -10.78 0.90 20.43
C TRP A 177 -11.44 2.10 21.11
N GLU A 178 -12.60 1.91 21.74
CA GLU A 178 -13.31 2.99 22.45
C GLU A 178 -12.43 3.66 23.52
N LYS A 179 -11.57 2.88 24.19
CA LYS A 179 -10.62 3.40 25.18
C LYS A 179 -9.44 4.15 24.58
N ASN A 180 -8.90 3.66 23.46
CA ASN A 180 -7.60 4.10 22.95
C ASN A 180 -7.68 4.97 21.68
N SER A 181 -8.87 5.12 21.07
CA SER A 181 -9.06 5.81 19.79
C SER A 181 -8.50 7.24 19.76
N GLY A 182 -8.47 7.93 20.92
CA GLY A 182 -7.89 9.27 21.05
C GLY A 182 -6.39 9.35 20.74
N ASN A 183 -5.67 8.23 20.80
CA ASN A 183 -4.22 8.16 20.54
C ASN A 183 -3.88 8.00 19.05
N PHE A 184 -4.88 7.94 18.16
CA PHE A 184 -4.68 7.68 16.74
C PHE A 184 -5.07 8.91 15.90
N GLY A 185 -4.36 9.10 14.77
CA GLY A 185 -4.66 10.18 13.84
C GLY A 185 -6.06 10.06 13.23
N LEU A 186 -6.60 11.20 12.78
CA LEU A 186 -7.98 11.33 12.27
C LEU A 186 -8.38 10.25 11.25
N GLN A 187 -7.53 9.99 10.25
CA GLN A 187 -7.83 9.01 9.21
C GLN A 187 -7.97 7.58 9.75
N ASN A 188 -7.05 7.18 10.63
CA ASN A 188 -7.10 5.87 11.29
C ASN A 188 -8.39 5.77 12.10
N ARG A 189 -8.72 6.83 12.84
CA ARG A 189 -9.95 6.85 13.63
C ARG A 189 -11.21 6.68 12.79
N LEU A 190 -11.30 7.40 11.69
CA LEU A 190 -12.43 7.34 10.79
C LEU A 190 -12.54 5.98 10.10
N LEU A 191 -11.44 5.43 9.59
CA LEU A 191 -11.44 4.13 8.91
C LEU A 191 -11.80 3.00 9.87
N THR A 192 -11.19 2.96 11.05
CA THR A 192 -11.50 1.95 12.06
C THR A 192 -12.96 2.04 12.53
N ALA A 193 -13.47 3.23 12.79
CA ALA A 193 -14.88 3.41 13.18
C ALA A 193 -15.84 2.92 12.09
N GLU A 194 -15.52 3.21 10.83
CA GLU A 194 -16.30 2.81 9.68
C GLU A 194 -16.26 1.29 9.47
N LEU A 195 -15.11 0.64 9.64
CA LEU A 195 -14.98 -0.82 9.60
C LEU A 195 -15.81 -1.51 10.69
N PHE A 196 -15.79 -0.99 11.92
CA PHE A 196 -16.69 -1.51 12.98
C PHE A 196 -18.17 -1.37 12.60
N ARG A 197 -18.57 -0.21 12.05
CA ARG A 197 -19.95 0.05 11.61
C ARG A 197 -20.38 -0.95 10.53
N ILE A 198 -19.58 -1.09 9.47
CA ILE A 198 -19.83 -1.98 8.34
C ILE A 198 -19.94 -3.43 8.83
N CYS A 199 -19.01 -3.89 9.67
CA CYS A 199 -19.01 -5.26 10.18
C CYS A 199 -20.22 -5.56 11.06
N GLU A 200 -20.71 -4.61 11.86
CA GLU A 200 -21.92 -4.79 12.66
C GLU A 200 -23.17 -4.86 11.77
N GLU A 201 -23.31 -3.96 10.79
CA GLU A 201 -24.46 -3.90 9.87
C GLU A 201 -24.58 -5.12 8.94
N ASN A 202 -23.47 -5.83 8.73
CA ASN A 202 -23.38 -6.99 7.84
C ASN A 202 -23.07 -8.30 8.57
N LYS A 203 -23.09 -8.30 9.91
CA LYS A 203 -22.69 -9.42 10.77
C LYS A 203 -23.37 -10.75 10.42
N THR A 204 -24.61 -10.68 9.97
CA THR A 204 -25.49 -11.81 9.57
C THR A 204 -25.72 -11.92 8.07
N LYS A 205 -25.22 -10.96 7.27
CA LYS A 205 -25.47 -10.89 5.82
C LYS A 205 -24.40 -11.61 5.01
N TRP A 206 -23.13 -11.51 5.42
CA TRP A 206 -22.02 -12.16 4.72
C TRP A 206 -21.99 -13.65 5.02
N LYS A 207 -22.14 -14.47 3.98
CA LYS A 207 -22.19 -15.94 4.05
C LYS A 207 -20.88 -16.59 3.64
N ASN A 208 -20.05 -15.89 2.90
CA ASN A 208 -18.75 -16.36 2.43
C ASN A 208 -17.80 -15.17 2.19
N ILE A 209 -16.57 -15.48 1.78
CA ILE A 209 -15.55 -14.47 1.50
C ILE A 209 -15.84 -13.59 0.26
N ASP A 210 -16.55 -14.13 -0.73
CA ASP A 210 -16.89 -13.39 -1.96
C ASP A 210 -17.89 -12.27 -1.68
N ASP A 211 -18.86 -12.48 -0.78
CA ASP A 211 -19.80 -11.43 -0.35
C ASP A 211 -19.05 -10.21 0.22
N VAL A 212 -18.01 -10.49 1.03
CA VAL A 212 -17.17 -9.45 1.66
C VAL A 212 -16.36 -8.72 0.60
N ARG A 213 -15.75 -9.47 -0.33
CA ARG A 213 -14.96 -8.93 -1.44
C ARG A 213 -15.80 -8.00 -2.31
N LEU A 214 -16.96 -8.46 -2.77
CA LEU A 214 -17.86 -7.68 -3.62
C LEU A 214 -18.33 -6.39 -2.92
N TYR A 215 -18.65 -6.47 -1.63
CA TYR A 215 -19.00 -5.30 -0.84
C TYR A 215 -17.86 -4.26 -0.85
N TYR A 216 -16.63 -4.69 -0.56
CA TYR A 216 -15.51 -3.76 -0.48
C TYR A 216 -15.00 -3.26 -1.84
N GLU A 217 -15.18 -4.02 -2.92
CA GLU A 217 -14.91 -3.55 -4.29
C GLU A 217 -15.81 -2.36 -4.68
N GLU A 218 -17.04 -2.31 -4.16
CA GLU A 218 -17.94 -1.16 -4.36
C GLU A 218 -17.71 -0.06 -3.32
N TYR A 219 -17.51 -0.42 -2.05
CA TYR A 219 -17.32 0.54 -0.97
C TYR A 219 -16.14 1.50 -1.23
N ILE A 220 -15.04 1.02 -1.81
CA ILE A 220 -13.85 1.85 -2.08
C ILE A 220 -14.12 2.94 -3.13
N LYS A 221 -15.21 2.84 -3.89
CA LYS A 221 -15.63 3.84 -4.88
C LYS A 221 -16.54 4.92 -4.27
N THR A 222 -16.96 4.75 -3.03
CA THR A 222 -17.91 5.66 -2.38
C THR A 222 -17.24 6.96 -1.93
N GLU A 223 -18.00 8.06 -1.93
CA GLU A 223 -17.55 9.36 -1.39
C GLU A 223 -17.08 9.25 0.06
N LYS A 224 -17.72 8.37 0.85
CA LYS A 224 -17.36 8.13 2.24
C LYS A 224 -15.93 7.60 2.38
N PHE A 225 -15.57 6.59 1.58
CA PHE A 225 -14.22 6.03 1.63
C PHE A 225 -13.17 7.03 1.15
N ILE A 226 -13.45 7.72 0.03
CA ILE A 226 -12.58 8.76 -0.52
C ILE A 226 -12.36 9.88 0.51
N TYR A 227 -13.41 10.32 1.20
CA TYR A 227 -13.32 11.30 2.28
C TYR A 227 -12.39 10.83 3.41
N ILE A 228 -12.54 9.59 3.87
CA ILE A 228 -11.71 9.03 4.96
C ILE A 228 -10.23 9.04 4.58
N LEU A 229 -9.90 8.57 3.36
CA LEU A 229 -8.52 8.50 2.89
C LEU A 229 -7.86 9.87 2.69
N ASN A 230 -8.67 10.91 2.45
CA ASN A 230 -8.19 12.27 2.21
C ASN A 230 -8.37 13.21 3.42
N ALA A 231 -8.95 12.73 4.54
CA ALA A 231 -9.18 13.57 5.70
C ALA A 231 -7.86 14.10 6.29
N VAL A 232 -7.75 15.41 6.47
CA VAL A 232 -6.59 16.07 7.10
C VAL A 232 -7.00 16.51 8.49
N ASP A 233 -6.14 16.25 9.48
CA ASP A 233 -6.38 16.73 10.83
C ASP A 233 -6.01 18.23 10.91
N PRO A 234 -6.99 19.14 11.08
CA PRO A 234 -6.71 20.57 11.12
C PRO A 234 -5.87 20.97 12.33
N THR A 235 -5.76 20.11 13.36
CA THR A 235 -4.96 20.38 14.56
C THR A 235 -3.48 20.03 14.42
N ASN A 236 -3.07 19.40 13.31
CA ASN A 236 -1.67 19.02 13.02
C ASN A 236 -0.99 19.91 11.94
N LEU A 237 -1.63 21.01 11.53
CA LEU A 237 -1.11 21.91 10.49
C LEU A 237 0.10 22.78 10.92
N SER A 238 0.57 22.67 12.16
CA SER A 238 1.71 23.46 12.69
C SER A 238 3.04 22.72 12.78
N GLN A 239 3.23 21.57 12.12
CA GLN A 239 4.52 20.84 12.13
C GLN A 239 5.05 20.41 10.76
N VAL A 240 4.80 21.18 9.71
CA VAL A 240 5.67 21.15 8.52
C VAL A 240 5.89 22.58 8.06
N ASP A 241 6.90 23.24 8.64
CA ASP A 241 7.61 24.29 7.91
C ASP A 241 8.70 23.59 7.07
N PRO A 242 8.59 23.55 5.74
CA PRO A 242 9.60 22.96 4.88
C PRO A 242 10.95 23.69 4.92
N THR A 243 11.02 24.89 5.51
CA THR A 243 12.25 25.69 5.59
C THR A 243 13.15 25.31 6.78
N ALA A 244 12.68 24.49 7.72
CA ALA A 244 13.47 24.06 8.88
C ALA A 244 14.43 22.87 8.60
N ILE A 245 14.46 22.32 7.38
CA ILE A 245 15.34 21.18 7.02
C ILE A 245 16.69 21.63 6.38
N PHE A 246 16.85 22.92 6.04
CA PHE A 246 18.10 23.46 5.46
C PHE A 246 18.79 24.52 6.31
N SER A 247 18.79 24.36 7.64
CA SER A 247 19.70 25.11 8.51
C SER A 247 20.67 24.18 9.24
N PHE A 248 21.62 23.64 8.48
CA PHE A 248 23.03 23.47 8.82
C PHE A 248 23.84 23.42 7.52
#